data_AF-A0AB39W1H3-F1
#
_entry.id   AF-A0AB39W1H3-F1
#
_cell.length_a   1.000
_cell.length_b   1.000
_cell.length_c   1.000
_cell.angle_alpha   90.00
_cell.angle_beta   90.00
_cell.angle_gamma   90.00
#
_symmetry.space_group_name_H-M   'P 1'
#
loop_
_entity.id
_entity.type
_entity.pdbx_description
1 polymer ?
#
loop_
_entity_poly.entity_id
_entity_poly.type
_entity_poly.pdbx_seq_one_letter_code
_entity_poly.pdbx_strand_id
1 'polypeptide(L)'
;MNIKLLSNIRSFLVLYFLLTVSFANAATITSAGNGNWSTASTWVGGIVPISTDNVTIVTGHTVTVTVSTSITNLSLSNTTSKLVVNNGQTLTVSGTFSNSGTTTNGVNGPGTVLFTGTATFGILTPTGVQSVMVLVLIQ
;
A
#
# COMPACT_ATOMS: atom_id res chain seq x y z
N MET A 1 -18.56 46.95 -24.23
CA MET A 1 -17.90 45.82 -23.53
C MET A 1 -16.45 45.72 -24.04
N ASN A 2 -15.46 45.79 -23.15
CA ASN A 2 -14.05 45.88 -23.53
C ASN A 2 -13.47 44.47 -23.78
N ILE A 3 -13.17 44.16 -25.04
CA ILE A 3 -12.74 42.83 -25.48
C ILE A 3 -11.44 42.39 -24.78
N LYS A 4 -10.61 43.35 -24.35
CA LYS A 4 -9.38 43.10 -23.55
C LYS A 4 -9.68 42.56 -22.15
N LEU A 5 -10.80 42.98 -21.55
CA LEU A 5 -11.22 42.52 -20.21
C LEU A 5 -11.63 41.04 -20.23
N LEU A 6 -12.31 40.60 -21.29
CA LEU A 6 -12.74 39.21 -21.49
C LEU A 6 -11.56 38.25 -21.73
N SER A 7 -10.50 38.71 -22.41
CA SER A 7 -9.27 37.95 -22.60
C SER A 7 -8.52 37.70 -21.29
N ASN A 8 -8.45 38.73 -20.43
CA ASN A 8 -7.75 38.65 -19.15
C ASN A 8 -8.46 37.71 -18.15
N ILE A 9 -9.80 37.74 -18.12
CA ILE A 9 -10.61 36.84 -17.29
C ILE A 9 -10.42 35.38 -17.73
N ARG A 10 -10.43 35.10 -19.04
CA ARG A 10 -10.18 33.75 -19.57
C ARG A 10 -8.79 33.23 -19.19
N SER A 11 -7.77 34.08 -19.30
CA SER A 11 -6.40 33.71 -18.93
C SER A 11 -6.27 33.42 -17.43
N PHE A 12 -6.92 34.22 -16.58
CA PHE A 12 -6.95 33.99 -15.13
C PHE A 12 -7.67 32.69 -14.74
N LEU A 13 -8.77 32.34 -15.42
CA LEU A 13 -9.50 31.09 -15.17
C LEU A 13 -8.69 29.86 -15.58
N VAL A 14 -7.97 29.92 -16.70
CA VAL A 14 -7.07 28.83 -17.14
C VAL A 14 -5.90 28.66 -16.17
N LEU A 15 -5.31 29.77 -15.71
CA LEU A 15 -4.22 29.75 -14.73
C LEU A 15 -4.69 29.20 -13.36
N TYR A 16 -5.88 29.59 -12.90
CA TYR A 16 -6.47 29.07 -11.67
C TYR A 16 -6.76 27.56 -11.76
N PHE A 17 -7.28 27.08 -12.89
CA PHE A 17 -7.50 25.66 -13.13
C PHE A 17 -6.18 24.86 -13.12
N LEU A 18 -5.12 25.39 -13.76
CA LEU A 18 -3.78 24.80 -13.76
C LEU A 18 -3.10 24.80 -12.37
N LEU A 19 -3.52 25.68 -11.45
CA LEU A 19 -3.01 25.74 -10.07
C LEU A 19 -3.72 24.75 -9.13
N THR A 20 -4.87 24.17 -9.53
CA THR A 20 -5.66 23.26 -8.68
C THR A 20 -5.43 21.77 -8.97
N VAL A 21 -4.69 21.43 -10.03
CA VAL A 21 -4.28 20.04 -10.30
C VAL A 21 -3.25 19.62 -9.26
N SER A 22 -3.74 19.10 -8.14
CA SER A 22 -2.94 18.38 -7.17
C SER A 22 -2.73 16.97 -7.70
N PHE A 23 -1.48 16.61 -7.97
CA PHE A 23 -1.12 15.22 -8.22
C PHE A 23 -1.36 14.46 -6.92
N ALA A 24 -2.43 13.67 -6.86
CA ALA A 24 -2.67 12.73 -5.78
C ALA A 24 -1.53 11.69 -5.79
N ASN A 25 -0.49 11.95 -5.00
CA ASN A 25 0.55 10.98 -4.74
C ASN A 25 0.02 10.07 -3.64
N ALA A 26 0.04 8.75 -3.87
CA ALA A 26 -0.28 7.76 -2.85
C ALA A 26 0.56 8.02 -1.58
N ALA A 27 -0.10 8.23 -0.43
CA ALA A 27 0.59 8.53 0.81
C ALA A 27 1.38 7.30 1.26
N THR A 28 2.64 7.49 1.64
CA THR A 28 3.44 6.41 2.22
C THR A 28 3.20 6.33 3.71
N ILE A 29 2.64 5.21 4.18
CA ILE A 29 2.40 4.91 5.59
C ILE A 29 3.37 3.82 6.05
N THR A 30 4.06 4.10 7.14
CA THR A 30 5.11 3.25 7.69
C THR A 30 4.66 2.66 9.02
N SER A 31 4.96 1.39 9.26
CA SER A 31 4.69 0.76 10.56
C SER A 31 5.49 1.46 11.68
N ALA A 32 4.82 1.88 12.76
CA ALA A 32 5.43 2.41 13.97
C ALA A 32 5.83 1.31 14.98
N GLY A 33 5.24 0.12 14.88
CA GLY A 33 5.52 -1.01 15.76
C GLY A 33 4.84 -2.29 15.32
N ASN A 34 4.92 -3.30 16.19
CA ASN A 34 4.15 -4.53 16.06
C ASN A 34 2.67 -4.28 16.34
N GLY A 35 1.78 -4.99 15.66
CA GLY A 35 0.36 -4.92 15.97
C GLY A 35 -0.57 -5.36 14.85
N ASN A 36 -1.86 -5.18 15.09
CA ASN A 36 -2.87 -5.43 14.08
C ASN A 36 -2.87 -4.29 13.05
N TRP A 37 -3.10 -4.64 11.79
CA TRP A 37 -3.22 -3.70 10.68
C TRP A 37 -4.27 -2.62 10.97
N SER A 38 -5.41 -2.99 11.54
CA SER A 38 -6.52 -2.08 11.83
C SER A 38 -6.33 -1.21 13.08
N THR A 39 -5.20 -1.32 13.78
CA THR A 39 -4.92 -0.52 14.98
C THR A 39 -4.08 0.70 14.64
N ALA A 40 -4.57 1.89 14.99
CA ALA A 40 -3.90 3.17 14.71
C ALA A 40 -2.45 3.22 15.21
N SER A 41 -2.18 2.71 16.42
CA SER A 41 -0.82 2.72 17.01
C SER A 41 0.20 1.85 16.27
N THR A 42 -0.25 0.96 15.38
CA THR A 42 0.65 0.17 14.50
C THR A 42 1.33 1.06 13.46
N TRP A 43 0.81 2.25 13.19
CA TRP A 43 1.22 3.10 12.08
C TRP A 43 1.73 4.46 12.55
N VAL A 44 2.77 4.96 11.88
CA VAL A 44 3.29 6.30 12.14
C VAL A 44 2.18 7.32 11.89
N GLY A 45 2.02 8.25 12.84
CA GLY A 45 0.96 9.26 12.78
C GLY A 45 -0.43 8.77 13.19
N GLY A 46 -0.60 7.52 13.58
CA GLY A 46 -1.90 6.99 14.03
C GLY A 46 -2.90 6.78 12.88
N ILE A 47 -2.44 6.73 11.64
CA ILE A 47 -3.29 6.61 10.45
C ILE A 47 -3.21 5.18 9.92
N VAL A 48 -4.36 4.49 9.90
CA VAL A 48 -4.46 3.13 9.34
C VAL A 48 -4.46 3.21 7.80
N PRO A 49 -3.61 2.43 7.10
CA PRO A 49 -3.58 2.43 5.64
C PRO A 49 -4.89 1.99 5.01
N ILE A 50 -5.24 2.70 3.94
CA ILE A 50 -6.39 2.44 3.07
C ILE A 50 -5.95 2.11 1.64
N SER A 51 -6.92 1.87 0.76
CA SER A 51 -6.73 1.38 -0.61
C SER A 51 -5.83 2.22 -1.50
N THR A 52 -5.63 3.50 -1.18
CA THR A 52 -4.82 4.42 -1.97
C THR A 52 -3.37 4.52 -1.50
N ASP A 53 -3.02 3.92 -0.37
CA ASP A 53 -1.75 4.16 0.30
C ASP A 53 -0.65 3.18 -0.13
N ASN A 54 0.59 3.63 0.02
CA ASN A 54 1.78 2.80 -0.06
C ASN A 54 2.18 2.40 1.35
N VAL A 55 2.32 1.11 1.61
CA VAL A 55 2.66 0.60 2.94
C VAL A 55 4.09 0.12 3.00
N THR A 56 4.80 0.56 4.04
CA THR A 56 6.14 0.07 4.38
C THR A 56 6.14 -0.54 5.78
N ILE A 57 6.41 -1.84 5.88
CA ILE A 57 6.65 -2.53 7.15
C ILE A 57 8.16 -2.59 7.37
N VAL A 58 8.64 -1.84 8.35
CA VAL A 58 10.07 -1.67 8.60
C VAL A 58 10.67 -2.86 9.35
N THR A 59 12.00 -2.87 9.43
CA THR A 59 12.82 -3.88 10.10
C THR A 59 12.30 -4.23 11.49
N GLY A 60 12.19 -5.52 11.79
CA GLY A 60 11.80 -6.04 13.10
C GLY A 60 10.31 -5.97 13.43
N HIS A 61 9.48 -5.35 12.58
CA HIS A 61 8.04 -5.26 12.83
C HIS A 61 7.26 -6.44 12.26
N THR A 62 6.30 -6.92 13.05
CA THR A 62 5.27 -7.86 12.66
C THR A 62 3.91 -7.17 12.65
N VAL A 63 3.32 -7.05 11.46
CA VAL A 63 1.96 -6.50 11.28
C VAL A 63 1.00 -7.62 10.89
N THR A 64 -0.15 -7.69 11.56
CA THR A 64 -1.15 -8.76 11.35
C THR A 64 -2.43 -8.22 10.71
N VAL A 65 -2.80 -8.73 9.55
CA VAL A 65 -4.08 -8.46 8.89
C VAL A 65 -5.15 -9.33 9.55
N THR A 66 -5.95 -8.71 10.41
CA THR A 66 -7.06 -9.34 11.13
C THR A 66 -8.42 -9.14 10.44
N VAL A 67 -8.50 -8.16 9.53
CA VAL A 67 -9.66 -7.83 8.71
C VAL A 67 -9.17 -7.57 7.28
N SER A 68 -9.84 -8.14 6.28
CA SER A 68 -9.52 -7.92 4.87
C SER A 68 -9.42 -6.43 4.52
N THR A 69 -8.37 -6.07 3.78
CA THR A 69 -8.05 -4.68 3.45
C THR A 69 -7.35 -4.59 2.09
N SER A 70 -7.27 -3.39 1.54
CA SER A 70 -6.59 -3.13 0.27
C SER A 70 -5.63 -1.96 0.39
N ILE A 71 -4.60 -1.96 -0.45
CA ILE A 71 -3.56 -0.92 -0.55
C ILE A 71 -3.01 -0.85 -1.98
N THR A 72 -2.31 0.23 -2.29
CA THR A 72 -1.61 0.38 -3.57
C THR A 72 -0.35 -0.46 -3.60
N ASN A 73 0.65 -0.15 -2.76
CA ASN A 73 1.95 -0.83 -2.78
C ASN A 73 2.29 -1.40 -1.41
N LEU A 74 3.00 -2.52 -1.37
CA LEU A 74 3.52 -3.11 -0.12
C LEU A 74 5.03 -3.33 -0.20
N SER A 75 5.77 -2.81 0.78
CA SER A 75 7.20 -3.03 0.97
C SER A 75 7.48 -3.63 2.35
N LEU A 76 8.08 -4.82 2.37
CA LEU A 76 8.73 -5.39 3.55
C LEU A 76 10.22 -5.04 3.46
N SER A 77 10.66 -4.02 4.20
CA SER A 77 11.92 -3.31 3.94
C SER A 77 13.19 -4.08 4.27
N ASN A 78 13.11 -5.16 5.04
CA ASN A 78 14.28 -5.89 5.52
C ASN A 78 13.99 -7.38 5.77
N THR A 79 15.03 -8.17 5.99
CA THR A 79 14.99 -9.62 6.28
C THR A 79 14.16 -9.98 7.51
N THR A 80 13.95 -9.02 8.42
CA THR A 80 13.16 -9.18 9.64
C THR A 80 11.76 -8.56 9.58
N SER A 81 11.40 -7.88 8.48
CA SER A 81 10.05 -7.36 8.28
C SER A 81 9.05 -8.51 8.08
N LYS A 82 7.91 -8.46 8.78
CA LYS A 82 6.93 -9.55 8.76
C LYS A 82 5.49 -9.07 8.60
N LEU A 83 4.78 -9.68 7.67
CA LEU A 83 3.34 -9.56 7.49
C LEU A 83 2.70 -10.92 7.83
N VAL A 84 1.63 -10.91 8.63
CA VAL A 84 0.80 -12.09 8.90
C VAL A 84 -0.61 -11.83 8.40
N VAL A 85 -1.16 -12.72 7.56
CA VAL A 85 -2.56 -12.65 7.13
C VAL A 85 -3.35 -13.78 7.79
N ASN A 86 -4.33 -13.41 8.62
CA ASN A 86 -5.14 -14.38 9.34
C ASN A 86 -6.05 -15.19 8.41
N ASN A 87 -6.50 -16.35 8.91
CA ASN A 87 -7.38 -17.24 8.15
C ASN A 87 -8.64 -16.51 7.68
N GLY A 88 -9.03 -16.75 6.43
CA GLY A 88 -10.19 -16.12 5.79
C GLY A 88 -10.05 -14.62 5.52
N GLN A 89 -8.89 -14.01 5.78
CA GLN A 89 -8.61 -12.62 5.44
C GLN A 89 -7.83 -12.51 4.15
N THR A 90 -8.06 -11.41 3.43
CA THR A 90 -7.37 -11.08 2.19
C THR A 90 -6.75 -9.69 2.28
N LEU A 91 -5.45 -9.59 2.01
CA LEU A 91 -4.79 -8.32 1.70
C LEU A 91 -4.73 -8.16 0.18
N THR A 92 -5.40 -7.16 -0.35
CA THR A 92 -5.33 -6.83 -1.78
C THR A 92 -4.25 -5.78 -2.04
N VAL A 93 -3.32 -6.06 -2.94
CA VAL A 93 -2.27 -5.13 -3.39
C VAL A 93 -2.47 -4.85 -4.87
N SER A 94 -2.83 -3.61 -5.21
CA SER A 94 -3.14 -3.24 -6.59
C SER A 94 -1.94 -2.80 -7.42
N GLY A 95 -0.80 -2.53 -6.78
CA GLY A 95 0.45 -2.11 -7.39
C GLY A 95 1.57 -3.11 -7.11
N THR A 96 2.75 -2.58 -6.80
CA THR A 96 3.97 -3.34 -6.60
C THR A 96 4.05 -3.94 -5.19
N PHE A 97 4.56 -5.18 -5.12
CA PHE A 97 4.91 -5.85 -3.88
C PHE A 97 6.41 -6.16 -3.85
N SER A 98 7.10 -5.66 -2.82
CA SER A 98 8.50 -5.97 -2.55
C SER A 98 8.62 -6.66 -1.20
N ASN A 99 9.23 -7.85 -1.20
CA ASN A 99 9.49 -8.60 0.02
C ASN A 99 10.99 -8.82 0.19
N SER A 100 11.58 -8.15 1.18
CA SER A 100 12.95 -8.44 1.63
C SER A 100 13.00 -9.34 2.86
N GLY A 101 11.86 -9.70 3.45
CA GLY A 101 11.74 -10.60 4.60
C GLY A 101 12.11 -12.03 4.24
N THR A 102 12.87 -12.70 5.10
CA THR A 102 13.40 -14.05 4.86
C THR A 102 13.15 -14.98 6.05
N THR A 103 13.34 -16.30 5.84
CA THR A 103 13.16 -17.32 6.89
C THR A 103 11.74 -17.26 7.48
N THR A 104 11.59 -17.15 8.80
CA THR A 104 10.29 -17.08 9.49
C THR A 104 9.61 -15.71 9.38
N ASN A 105 10.19 -14.78 8.61
CA ASN A 105 9.68 -13.44 8.35
C ASN A 105 9.10 -13.37 6.92
N GLY A 106 8.90 -12.16 6.38
CA GLY A 106 8.19 -11.99 5.11
C GLY A 106 6.68 -12.18 5.30
N VAL A 107 6.00 -12.76 4.31
CA VAL A 107 4.55 -13.00 4.36
C VAL A 107 4.23 -14.37 4.93
N ASN A 108 3.36 -14.40 5.94
CA ASN A 108 3.02 -15.57 6.74
C ASN A 108 1.51 -15.64 6.99
N GLY A 109 1.04 -16.78 7.48
CA GLY A 109 -0.32 -16.98 7.95
C GLY A 109 -1.23 -17.58 6.86
N PRO A 110 -2.35 -18.22 7.25
CA PRO A 110 -3.19 -19.02 6.35
C PRO A 110 -4.10 -18.20 5.44
N GLY A 111 -4.09 -16.86 5.54
CA GLY A 111 -4.88 -15.99 4.67
C GLY A 111 -4.31 -15.83 3.26
N THR A 112 -4.86 -14.86 2.54
CA THR A 112 -4.54 -14.61 1.13
C THR A 112 -3.91 -13.24 0.94
N VAL A 113 -2.90 -13.16 0.08
CA VAL A 113 -2.49 -11.89 -0.54
C VAL A 113 -2.89 -11.93 -2.02
N LEU A 114 -3.76 -11.01 -2.41
CA LEU A 114 -4.33 -10.92 -3.75
C LEU A 114 -3.69 -9.77 -4.51
N PHE A 115 -3.09 -10.05 -5.67
CA PHE A 115 -2.54 -9.04 -6.55
C PHE A 115 -3.50 -8.76 -7.70
N THR A 116 -3.99 -7.52 -7.80
CA THR A 116 -4.97 -7.10 -8.82
C THR A 116 -4.41 -6.15 -9.87
N GLY A 117 -3.15 -5.75 -9.76
CA GLY A 117 -2.44 -5.02 -10.81
C GLY A 117 -1.13 -5.69 -11.20
N THR A 118 -0.14 -4.90 -11.64
CA THR A 118 1.15 -5.44 -12.10
C THR A 118 2.01 -5.87 -10.91
N ALA A 119 2.02 -7.17 -10.63
CA ALA A 119 2.87 -7.73 -9.58
C ALA A 119 4.28 -8.03 -10.10
N THR A 120 5.25 -7.18 -9.76
CA THR A 120 6.68 -7.49 -9.93
C THR A 120 7.17 -8.25 -8.72
N PHE A 121 7.22 -9.58 -8.81
CA PHE A 121 7.75 -10.41 -7.73
C PHE A 121 9.28 -10.40 -7.74
N GLY A 122 9.90 -10.07 -6.60
CA GLY A 122 11.30 -10.41 -6.32
C GLY A 122 11.47 -11.89 -5.94
N ILE A 123 12.60 -12.26 -5.33
CA ILE A 123 12.77 -13.62 -4.80
C ILE A 123 11.85 -13.81 -3.59
N LEU A 124 10.79 -14.59 -3.76
CA LEU A 124 9.98 -15.07 -2.64
C LEU A 124 10.77 -16.16 -1.92
N THR A 125 11.18 -15.94 -0.66
CA THR A 125 11.85 -16.95 0.20
C THR A 125 10.99 -17.41 1.38
N PRO A 126 9.72 -17.79 1.18
CA PRO A 126 8.85 -18.09 2.30
C PRO A 126 9.32 -19.34 3.05
N THR A 127 9.47 -19.23 4.37
CA THR A 127 9.49 -20.40 5.27
C THR A 127 8.50 -20.17 6.42
N GLY A 128 7.60 -21.14 6.68
CA GLY A 128 6.48 -21.01 7.62
C GLY A 128 5.13 -21.42 7.01
N VAL A 129 4.02 -21.21 7.74
CA VAL A 129 2.67 -21.35 7.16
C VAL A 129 2.50 -20.21 6.15
N GLN A 130 2.37 -20.58 4.89
CA GLN A 130 2.38 -19.63 3.79
C GLN A 130 0.98 -19.12 3.48
N SER A 131 0.89 -17.81 3.24
CA SER A 131 -0.31 -17.23 2.65
C SER A 131 -0.42 -17.66 1.19
N VAL A 132 -1.66 -17.81 0.72
CA VAL A 132 -1.90 -18.05 -0.71
C VAL A 132 -1.63 -16.75 -1.47
N MET A 133 -0.73 -16.80 -2.45
CA MET A 133 -0.44 -15.69 -3.36
C MET A 133 -1.25 -15.89 -4.64
N VAL A 134 -2.20 -15.01 -4.92
CA VAL A 134 -3.04 -15.09 -6.12
C VAL A 134 -2.68 -13.95 -7.07
N LEU A 135 -2.25 -14.30 -8.28
CA LEU A 135 -2.07 -13.37 -9.38
C LEU A 135 -3.29 -13.44 -10.30
N VAL A 136 -4.05 -12.36 -10.40
CA VAL A 136 -5.11 -12.26 -11.41
C VAL A 136 -4.50 -11.72 -12.70
N LEU A 137 -4.30 -12.59 -13.68
CA LEU A 137 -3.95 -12.17 -15.03
C LEU A 137 -5.21 -11.58 -15.68
N ILE A 138 -5.16 -10.29 -16.00
CA ILE A 138 -6.22 -9.65 -16.79
C ILE A 138 -6.10 -10.24 -18.21
N GLN A 139 -7.12 -10.99 -18.65
CA GLN A 139 -7.27 -11.44 -20.04
C GLN A 139 -7.74 -10.30 -20.93
#